data_AF-A0A2K0UHI9-F1
#
_entry.id   AF-A0A2K0UHI9-F1
#
_cell.length_a   1.000
_cell.length_b   1.000
_cell.length_c   1.000
_cell.angle_alpha   90.00
_cell.angle_beta   90.00
_cell.angle_gamma   90.00
#
_symmetry.space_group_name_H-M   'P 1'
#
loop_
_entity.id
_entity.type
_entity.pdbx_description
1 polymer ?
#
loop_
_entity_poly.entity_id
_entity_poly.type
_entity_poly.pdbx_seq_one_letter_code
_entity_poly.pdbx_strand_id
1 'polypeptide(L)'
;MILSLGGASAFSSFTSADQASQAGQYLWNAYGGGSGVTRPLGNNIMDGFDLDIESNPGGNNIYYASLVNTLRSNFASDPSHKYVITGAPQCPIPEPNMGDIISNAQFDYLWVQFYNNNEYQPDPCSLGLPGDAPFNYNNWTSYIANTPSKNAKLFVGVPAAPLAANGGPGGAVYYATPSQLATIVNDVKGNSNFGGVMMWSAGFSDSNVNDGCNYAQEVKNILVKGTPCSGSPISASQSATPPATVTSSAPGTSATPPPSGGGSVPQWGQCGGNGYTGPTQCIAPFKCVATSEWWSQCE
;
A
#
# COMPACT_ATOMS: atom_id res chain seq x y z
N MET A 1 4.47 -8.04 -12.91
CA MET A 1 4.87 -8.00 -11.50
C MET A 1 6.11 -7.13 -11.37
N ILE A 2 6.11 -6.20 -10.42
CA ILE A 2 7.19 -5.22 -10.21
C ILE A 2 7.77 -5.48 -8.81
N LEU A 3 9.09 -5.48 -8.68
CA LEU A 3 9.76 -5.64 -7.40
C LEU A 3 9.91 -4.27 -6.72
N SER A 4 9.32 -4.10 -5.54
CA SER A 4 9.49 -2.86 -4.75
C SER A 4 10.72 -2.91 -3.86
N LEU A 5 11.41 -1.78 -3.80
CA LEU A 5 12.62 -1.53 -3.01
C LEU A 5 12.31 -0.47 -1.96
N GLY A 6 12.61 -0.78 -0.70
CA GLY A 6 12.37 0.12 0.42
C GLY A 6 11.19 -0.35 1.29
N GLY A 7 10.24 0.55 1.51
CA GLY A 7 9.14 0.44 2.46
C GLY A 7 9.48 1.00 3.85
N ALA A 8 8.44 1.25 4.66
CA ALA A 8 8.48 1.95 5.95
C ALA A 8 9.50 1.45 7.01
N SER A 9 10.03 0.22 6.87
CA SER A 9 10.99 -0.38 7.82
C SER A 9 12.40 -0.57 7.25
N ALA A 10 12.62 -0.23 5.98
CA ALA A 10 13.90 -0.41 5.30
C ALA A 10 14.60 0.94 5.08
N PHE A 11 15.47 1.30 6.02
CA PHE A 11 16.29 2.52 5.95
C PHE A 11 17.60 2.21 5.22
N SER A 12 17.58 2.33 3.89
CA SER A 12 18.80 2.25 3.09
C SER A 12 19.07 3.58 2.41
N SER A 13 20.33 3.97 2.34
CA SER A 13 20.82 5.00 1.44
C SER A 13 22.14 4.57 0.83
N PHE A 14 22.47 5.14 -0.32
CA PHE A 14 23.78 4.95 -0.94
C PHE A 14 24.72 6.08 -0.53
N THR A 15 26.02 5.79 -0.46
CA THR A 15 27.06 6.78 -0.16
C THR A 15 27.74 7.32 -1.41
N SER A 16 27.50 6.71 -2.58
CA SER A 16 28.01 7.18 -3.86
C SER A 16 27.16 6.69 -5.05
N ALA A 17 27.33 7.36 -6.19
CA ALA A 17 26.73 6.97 -7.47
C ALA A 17 27.22 5.58 -7.94
N ASP A 18 28.49 5.26 -7.70
CA ASP A 18 29.07 3.96 -8.05
C ASP A 18 28.43 2.82 -7.26
N GLN A 19 28.23 3.02 -5.95
CA GLN A 19 27.55 2.04 -5.10
C GLN A 19 26.11 1.81 -5.57
N ALA A 20 25.38 2.88 -5.86
CA ALA A 20 24.01 2.80 -6.37
C ALA A 20 23.94 2.10 -7.74
N SER A 21 24.89 2.38 -8.63
CA SER A 21 24.98 1.73 -9.95
C SER A 21 25.27 0.23 -9.82
N GLN A 22 26.19 -0.17 -8.93
CA GLN A 22 26.46 -1.57 -8.63
C GLN A 22 25.21 -2.29 -8.07
N ALA A 23 24.46 -1.62 -7.19
CA ALA A 23 23.19 -2.14 -6.69
C ALA A 23 22.15 -2.31 -7.82
N GLY A 24 22.02 -1.33 -8.71
CA GLY A 24 21.17 -1.44 -9.90
C GLY A 24 21.56 -2.61 -10.81
N GLN A 25 22.86 -2.83 -11.03
CA GLN A 25 23.34 -3.98 -11.79
C GLN A 25 23.03 -5.31 -11.09
N TYR A 26 23.20 -5.37 -9.77
CA TYR A 26 22.87 -6.57 -9.00
C TYR A 26 21.38 -6.90 -9.10
N LEU A 27 20.50 -5.90 -8.95
CA LEU A 27 19.05 -6.07 -9.09
C LEU A 27 18.66 -6.59 -10.48
N TRP A 28 19.26 -6.04 -11.54
CA TRP A 28 19.07 -6.55 -12.89
C TRP A 28 19.49 -8.01 -13.04
N ASN A 29 20.63 -8.38 -12.46
CA ASN A 29 21.15 -9.75 -12.52
C ASN A 29 20.32 -10.74 -11.69
N ALA A 30 19.76 -10.30 -10.57
CA ALA A 30 19.00 -11.15 -9.64
C ALA A 30 17.53 -11.32 -10.05
N TYR A 31 16.90 -10.26 -10.59
CA TYR A 31 15.46 -10.20 -10.81
C TYR A 31 15.05 -9.82 -12.24
N GLY A 32 15.94 -9.18 -13.00
CA GLY A 32 15.74 -8.84 -14.41
C GLY A 32 16.29 -9.90 -15.36
N GLY A 33 16.61 -9.46 -16.58
CA GLY A 33 17.19 -10.30 -17.65
C GLY A 33 18.69 -10.58 -17.52
N GLY A 34 19.35 -10.09 -16.47
CA GLY A 34 20.77 -10.36 -16.23
C GLY A 34 21.03 -11.74 -15.61
N SER A 35 22.31 -12.03 -15.34
CA SER A 35 22.74 -13.30 -14.75
C SER A 35 24.03 -13.13 -13.92
N GLY A 36 24.57 -14.23 -13.37
CA GLY A 36 25.85 -14.22 -12.64
C GLY A 36 25.72 -13.97 -11.12
N VAL A 37 24.50 -13.98 -10.58
CA VAL A 37 24.22 -13.89 -9.13
C VAL A 37 23.14 -14.90 -8.73
N THR A 38 22.99 -15.16 -7.43
CA THR A 38 21.87 -15.95 -6.91
C THR A 38 20.54 -15.27 -7.27
N ARG A 39 19.61 -16.03 -7.86
CA ARG A 39 18.28 -15.54 -8.24
C ARG A 39 17.22 -16.01 -7.24
N PRO A 40 16.71 -15.13 -6.36
CA PRO A 40 15.80 -15.55 -5.28
C PRO A 40 14.48 -16.12 -5.78
N LEU A 41 14.06 -15.70 -6.98
CA LEU A 41 12.81 -16.14 -7.62
C LEU A 41 13.08 -17.13 -8.77
N GLY A 42 14.26 -17.75 -8.79
CA GLY A 42 14.68 -18.66 -9.85
C GLY A 42 14.70 -17.97 -11.21
N ASN A 43 14.08 -18.60 -12.20
CA ASN A 43 14.09 -18.11 -13.59
C ASN A 43 13.04 -17.04 -13.89
N ASN A 44 12.25 -16.62 -12.89
CA ASN A 44 11.26 -15.57 -13.10
C ASN A 44 11.97 -14.23 -13.36
N ILE A 45 11.43 -13.47 -14.31
CA ILE A 45 11.89 -12.12 -14.66
C ILE A 45 10.79 -11.15 -14.24
N MET A 46 11.17 -10.11 -13.50
CA MET A 46 10.27 -9.03 -13.11
C MET A 46 10.04 -8.07 -14.28
N ASP A 47 8.82 -7.54 -14.38
CA ASP A 47 8.46 -6.54 -15.40
C ASP A 47 8.98 -5.14 -15.05
N GLY A 48 9.66 -4.99 -13.91
CA GLY A 48 10.15 -3.69 -13.48
C GLY A 48 10.59 -3.63 -12.03
N PHE A 49 10.96 -2.43 -11.64
CA PHE A 49 11.41 -2.10 -10.29
C PHE A 49 10.66 -0.88 -9.78
N ASP A 50 10.19 -0.97 -8.56
CA ASP A 50 9.51 0.07 -7.83
C ASP A 50 10.41 0.63 -6.74
N LEU A 51 10.41 1.95 -6.59
CA LEU A 51 11.14 2.65 -5.54
C LEU A 51 10.10 3.18 -4.55
N ASP A 52 10.01 2.55 -3.40
CA ASP A 52 9.21 3.00 -2.25
C ASP A 52 10.16 3.47 -1.15
N ILE A 53 10.85 4.58 -1.44
CA ILE A 53 11.90 5.10 -0.56
C ILE A 53 11.26 6.10 0.40
N GLU A 54 11.07 5.68 1.65
CA GLU A 54 10.36 6.44 2.68
C GLU A 54 11.29 7.17 3.67
N SER A 55 12.60 7.18 3.40
CA SER A 55 13.60 7.83 4.26
C SER A 55 14.77 8.38 3.46
N ASN A 56 15.30 9.54 3.88
CA ASN A 56 16.46 10.19 3.27
C ASN A 56 17.54 10.53 4.31
N PRO A 57 18.13 9.51 4.96
CA PRO A 57 19.14 9.75 5.97
C PRO A 57 20.37 10.41 5.34
N GLY A 58 20.67 11.63 5.79
CA GLY A 58 21.81 12.42 5.32
C GLY A 58 21.63 13.10 3.96
N GLY A 59 20.41 13.14 3.40
CA GLY A 59 20.13 13.89 2.17
C GLY A 59 20.77 13.32 0.90
N ASN A 60 21.11 12.02 0.90
CA ASN A 60 21.89 11.39 -0.16
C ASN A 60 21.04 10.58 -1.16
N ASN A 61 19.71 10.69 -1.10
CA ASN A 61 18.84 9.91 -1.97
C ASN A 61 19.00 10.23 -3.46
N ILE A 62 19.64 11.34 -3.82
CA ILE A 62 20.03 11.62 -5.22
C ILE A 62 20.77 10.44 -5.89
N TYR A 63 21.52 9.63 -5.14
CA TYR A 63 22.24 8.49 -5.71
C TYR A 63 21.32 7.37 -6.20
N TYR A 64 20.08 7.25 -5.71
CA TYR A 64 19.09 6.32 -6.30
C TYR A 64 18.81 6.63 -7.78
N ALA A 65 19.01 7.86 -8.24
CA ALA A 65 18.91 8.18 -9.66
C ALA A 65 19.95 7.39 -10.49
N SER A 66 21.15 7.14 -9.94
CA SER A 66 22.17 6.32 -10.60
C SER A 66 21.73 4.86 -10.70
N LEU A 67 21.12 4.31 -9.65
CA LEU A 67 20.50 2.98 -9.66
C LEU A 67 19.45 2.87 -10.78
N VAL A 68 18.53 3.83 -10.85
CA VAL A 68 17.47 3.85 -11.87
C VAL A 68 18.06 3.94 -13.28
N ASN A 69 19.06 4.79 -13.48
CA ASN A 69 19.71 4.95 -14.78
C ASN A 69 20.46 3.68 -15.21
N THR A 70 21.09 2.96 -14.28
CA THR A 70 21.68 1.64 -14.55
C THR A 70 20.62 0.62 -14.96
N LEU A 71 19.49 0.53 -14.26
CA LEU A 71 18.39 -0.37 -14.64
C LEU A 71 17.85 -0.04 -16.04
N ARG A 72 17.57 1.23 -16.33
CA ARG A 72 17.12 1.69 -17.65
C ARG A 72 18.10 1.32 -18.76
N SER A 73 19.40 1.47 -18.51
CA SER A 73 20.45 1.09 -19.47
C SER A 73 20.45 -0.42 -19.74
N ASN A 74 20.22 -1.22 -18.70
CA ASN A 74 20.12 -2.68 -18.84
C ASN A 74 18.86 -3.13 -19.60
N PHE A 75 17.73 -2.42 -19.50
CA PHE A 75 16.51 -2.77 -20.25
C PHE A 75 16.74 -2.80 -21.76
N ALA A 76 17.65 -1.96 -22.28
CA ALA A 76 18.00 -1.96 -23.70
C ALA A 76 18.67 -3.26 -24.17
N SER A 77 19.21 -4.07 -23.26
CA SER A 77 19.78 -5.39 -23.58
C SER A 77 18.74 -6.48 -23.83
N ASP A 78 17.48 -6.22 -23.47
CA ASP A 78 16.36 -7.14 -23.69
C ASP A 78 15.17 -6.38 -24.31
N PRO A 79 15.24 -6.02 -25.60
CA PRO A 79 14.22 -5.23 -26.28
C PRO A 79 12.89 -6.00 -26.47
N SER A 80 12.87 -7.31 -26.21
CA SER A 80 11.67 -8.14 -26.33
C SER A 80 10.75 -8.05 -25.12
N HIS A 81 11.27 -7.57 -23.99
CA HIS A 81 10.51 -7.39 -22.76
C HIS A 81 10.36 -5.91 -22.44
N LYS A 82 9.13 -5.50 -22.12
CA LYS A 82 8.86 -4.13 -21.70
C LYS A 82 9.00 -4.03 -20.19
N TYR A 83 10.08 -3.40 -19.77
CA TYR A 83 10.33 -3.10 -18.36
C TYR A 83 9.81 -1.71 -17.98
N VAL A 84 9.43 -1.54 -16.71
CA VAL A 84 9.03 -0.25 -16.13
C VAL A 84 9.82 0.11 -14.88
N ILE A 85 10.02 1.40 -14.66
CA ILE A 85 10.46 1.96 -13.38
C ILE A 85 9.31 2.74 -12.77
N THR A 86 9.04 2.48 -11.50
CA THR A 86 7.93 3.10 -10.78
C THR A 86 8.38 3.62 -9.44
N GLY A 87 7.60 4.53 -8.85
CA GLY A 87 7.94 5.11 -7.57
C GLY A 87 6.71 5.42 -6.73
N ALA A 88 6.87 5.35 -5.42
CA ALA A 88 5.83 5.60 -4.42
C ALA A 88 6.12 6.85 -3.58
N PRO A 89 6.28 8.05 -4.18
CA PRO A 89 6.50 9.26 -3.39
C PRO A 89 5.33 9.53 -2.45
N GLN A 90 5.57 10.13 -1.29
CA GLN A 90 4.48 10.72 -0.51
C GLN A 90 3.93 11.97 -1.20
N CYS A 91 2.77 12.49 -0.77
CA CYS A 91 2.18 13.65 -1.44
C CYS A 91 2.85 15.02 -1.25
N PRO A 92 3.70 15.30 -0.23
CA PRO A 92 4.26 16.65 -0.07
C PRO A 92 5.16 17.05 -1.24
N ILE A 93 5.22 18.35 -1.55
CA ILE A 93 6.08 18.89 -2.62
C ILE A 93 6.85 20.10 -2.06
N PRO A 94 8.19 20.13 -2.12
CA PRO A 94 9.07 19.08 -2.64
C PRO A 94 9.01 17.81 -1.78
N GLU A 95 8.97 16.66 -2.44
CA GLU A 95 8.85 15.37 -1.74
C GLU A 95 10.19 15.02 -1.08
N PRO A 96 10.21 14.71 0.24
CA PRO A 96 11.44 14.70 1.02
C PRO A 96 12.40 13.53 0.73
N ASN A 97 11.89 12.42 0.18
CA ASN A 97 12.65 11.17 0.07
C ASN A 97 13.01 10.83 -1.37
N MET A 98 12.07 11.00 -2.27
CA MET A 98 12.11 10.68 -3.67
C MET A 98 12.19 11.91 -4.58
N GLY A 99 12.01 13.13 -4.07
CA GLY A 99 12.04 14.35 -4.88
C GLY A 99 13.32 14.49 -5.71
N ASP A 100 14.49 14.26 -5.12
CA ASP A 100 15.77 14.27 -5.83
C ASP A 100 15.88 13.14 -6.87
N ILE A 101 15.31 11.97 -6.56
CA ILE A 101 15.31 10.81 -7.46
C ILE A 101 14.47 11.12 -8.69
N ILE A 102 13.24 11.62 -8.49
CA ILE A 102 12.28 11.97 -9.55
C ILE A 102 12.82 13.10 -10.44
N SER A 103 13.56 14.04 -9.85
CA SER A 103 14.18 15.15 -10.58
C SER A 103 15.33 14.71 -11.49
N ASN A 104 15.97 13.58 -11.21
CA ASN A 104 17.20 13.14 -11.89
C ASN A 104 17.09 11.79 -12.62
N ALA A 105 15.94 11.11 -12.54
CA ALA A 105 15.71 9.83 -13.18
C ALA A 105 14.32 9.72 -13.81
N GLN A 106 14.20 8.82 -14.80
CA GLN A 106 12.95 8.63 -15.54
C GLN A 106 12.10 7.51 -14.95
N PHE A 107 10.92 7.88 -14.46
CA PHE A 107 9.85 6.97 -14.02
C PHE A 107 8.77 6.83 -15.12
N ASP A 108 8.19 5.64 -15.25
CA ASP A 108 7.01 5.40 -16.09
C ASP A 108 5.73 5.69 -15.32
N TYR A 109 5.67 5.29 -14.05
CA TYR A 109 4.52 5.46 -13.17
C TYR A 109 4.94 6.00 -11.81
N LEU A 110 4.13 6.88 -11.23
CA LEU A 110 4.29 7.31 -9.84
C LEU A 110 2.97 7.11 -9.12
N TRP A 111 2.99 6.35 -8.03
CA TRP A 111 1.85 6.15 -7.14
C TRP A 111 2.02 7.01 -5.91
N VAL A 112 1.63 8.28 -6.08
CA VAL A 112 1.71 9.29 -5.04
C VAL A 112 0.82 8.86 -3.88
N GLN A 113 1.41 8.70 -2.69
CA GLN A 113 0.71 8.29 -1.48
C GLN A 113 -0.04 9.50 -0.90
N PHE A 114 -1.34 9.59 -1.19
CA PHE A 114 -2.21 10.65 -0.67
C PHE A 114 -2.81 10.23 0.69
N TYR A 115 -1.95 9.93 1.66
CA TYR A 115 -2.34 9.57 3.03
C TYR A 115 -1.17 9.81 3.99
N ASN A 116 -1.40 9.75 5.31
CA ASN A 116 -0.39 9.92 6.37
C ASN A 116 0.35 11.29 6.40
N ASN A 117 -0.17 12.31 5.70
CA ASN A 117 0.55 13.59 5.52
C ASN A 117 -0.23 14.82 6.01
N ASN A 118 -1.21 14.64 6.91
CA ASN A 118 -2.02 15.75 7.44
C ASN A 118 -1.22 16.75 8.28
N GLU A 119 -0.19 16.26 8.96
CA GLU A 119 0.65 17.06 9.83
C GLU A 119 1.95 17.50 9.14
N TYR A 120 2.15 17.14 7.87
CA TYR A 120 3.35 17.53 7.14
C TYR A 120 3.38 19.05 6.96
N GLN A 121 4.49 19.69 7.34
CA GLN A 121 4.65 21.14 7.25
C GLN A 121 5.83 21.50 6.32
N PRO A 122 5.73 22.59 5.55
CA PRO A 122 4.61 23.54 5.48
C PRO A 122 3.46 23.11 4.55
N ASP A 123 3.60 21.97 3.87
CA ASP A 123 2.72 21.55 2.77
C ASP A 123 1.94 20.26 3.13
N PRO A 124 0.92 20.34 4.00
CA PRO A 124 0.10 19.18 4.32
C PRO A 124 -0.72 18.78 3.10
N CYS A 125 -0.85 17.48 2.88
CA CYS A 125 -1.58 16.95 1.74
C CYS A 125 -2.15 15.58 2.04
N SER A 126 -3.25 15.24 1.37
CA SER A 126 -3.89 13.93 1.43
C SER A 126 -4.96 13.84 0.33
N LEU A 127 -6.10 13.15 0.55
CA LEU A 127 -7.19 13.00 -0.42
C LEU A 127 -8.22 14.15 -0.37
N GLY A 128 -8.08 15.09 0.57
CA GLY A 128 -9.04 16.21 0.71
C GLY A 128 -10.41 15.76 1.23
N LEU A 129 -10.48 14.63 1.93
CA LEU A 129 -11.69 14.17 2.62
C LEU A 129 -12.04 15.08 3.82
N PRO A 130 -13.27 15.01 4.36
CA PRO A 130 -13.61 15.72 5.59
C PRO A 130 -12.68 15.35 6.75
N GLY A 131 -11.95 16.33 7.30
CA GLY A 131 -10.96 16.12 8.36
C GLY A 131 -9.56 15.73 7.86
N ASP A 132 -9.37 15.70 6.54
CA ASP A 132 -8.14 15.32 5.87
C ASP A 132 -7.42 16.54 5.25
N ALA A 133 -6.12 16.43 4.98
CA ALA A 133 -5.38 17.51 4.35
C ALA A 133 -5.71 17.69 2.85
N PRO A 134 -5.42 18.86 2.26
CA PRO A 134 -5.79 19.17 0.88
C PRO A 134 -5.26 18.17 -0.15
N PHE A 135 -6.06 17.92 -1.19
CA PHE A 135 -5.65 17.10 -2.33
C PHE A 135 -4.84 17.92 -3.34
N ASN A 136 -3.56 17.58 -3.51
CA ASN A 136 -2.61 18.37 -4.32
C ASN A 136 -2.19 17.67 -5.64
N TYR A 137 -3.07 16.85 -6.23
CA TYR A 137 -2.76 16.10 -7.46
C TYR A 137 -2.27 16.99 -8.63
N ASN A 138 -2.89 18.16 -8.84
CA ASN A 138 -2.48 19.08 -9.90
C ASN A 138 -1.11 19.75 -9.62
N ASN A 139 -0.71 19.85 -8.34
CA ASN A 139 0.64 20.28 -7.99
C ASN A 139 1.65 19.21 -8.41
N TRP A 140 1.34 17.92 -8.20
CA TRP A 140 2.15 16.80 -8.68
C TRP A 140 2.31 16.79 -10.21
N THR A 141 1.23 17.03 -10.96
CA THR A 141 1.33 17.11 -12.43
C THR A 141 2.25 18.25 -12.87
N SER A 142 2.19 19.38 -12.17
CA SER A 142 3.05 20.54 -12.42
C SER A 142 4.51 20.30 -12.03
N TYR A 143 4.73 19.56 -10.94
CA TYR A 143 6.05 19.20 -10.44
C TYR A 143 6.79 18.31 -11.44
N ILE A 144 6.17 17.22 -11.90
CA ILE A 144 6.84 16.27 -12.82
C ILE A 144 7.05 16.83 -14.23
N ALA A 145 6.30 17.86 -14.64
CA ALA A 145 6.40 18.44 -15.98
C ALA A 145 7.81 18.95 -16.32
N ASN A 146 8.59 19.31 -15.29
CA ASN A 146 9.96 19.82 -15.43
C ASN A 146 11.04 18.78 -15.11
N THR A 147 10.70 17.50 -15.02
CA THR A 147 11.65 16.42 -14.72
C THR A 147 11.76 15.43 -15.90
N PRO A 148 12.72 14.48 -15.89
CA PRO A 148 12.74 13.38 -16.86
C PRO A 148 11.44 12.55 -16.88
N SER A 149 10.65 12.63 -15.80
CA SER A 149 9.39 11.91 -15.60
C SER A 149 8.15 12.68 -16.06
N LYS A 150 8.28 13.73 -16.89
CA LYS A 150 7.15 14.52 -17.41
C LYS A 150 6.03 13.73 -18.08
N ASN A 151 6.36 12.56 -18.62
CA ASN A 151 5.40 11.66 -19.28
C ASN A 151 4.90 10.53 -18.37
N ALA A 152 5.35 10.48 -17.12
CA ALA A 152 4.91 9.47 -16.17
C ALA A 152 3.40 9.55 -15.95
N LYS A 153 2.77 8.38 -15.75
CA LYS A 153 1.39 8.35 -15.27
C LYS A 153 1.37 8.43 -13.74
N LEU A 154 0.55 9.35 -13.23
CA LEU A 154 0.29 9.55 -11.82
C LEU A 154 -0.91 8.70 -11.41
N PHE A 155 -0.74 7.94 -10.33
CA PHE A 155 -1.78 7.16 -9.69
C PHE A 155 -2.13 7.81 -8.36
N VAL A 156 -3.42 7.84 -8.05
CA VAL A 156 -3.90 8.25 -6.72
C VAL A 156 -3.66 7.08 -5.77
N GLY A 157 -2.64 7.17 -4.91
CA GLY A 157 -2.35 6.16 -3.89
C GLY A 157 -3.29 6.32 -2.69
N VAL A 158 -4.02 5.26 -2.35
CA VAL A 158 -5.03 5.25 -1.29
C VAL A 158 -4.83 4.08 -0.32
N PRO A 159 -5.22 4.22 0.96
CA PRO A 159 -5.42 3.08 1.84
C PRO A 159 -6.59 2.21 1.35
N ALA A 160 -6.43 0.89 1.37
CA ALA A 160 -7.45 -0.06 0.89
C ALA A 160 -8.51 -0.41 1.95
N ALA A 161 -8.33 0.04 3.18
CA ALA A 161 -9.24 -0.15 4.30
C ALA A 161 -9.00 0.93 5.37
N PRO A 162 -9.94 1.17 6.31
CA PRO A 162 -9.78 2.17 7.37
C PRO A 162 -8.50 2.04 8.22
N LEU A 163 -8.02 0.81 8.45
CA LEU A 163 -6.81 0.55 9.23
C LEU A 163 -5.53 0.48 8.38
N ALA A 164 -5.64 0.61 7.06
CA ALA A 164 -4.53 0.27 6.17
C ALA A 164 -3.38 1.30 6.20
N ALA A 165 -3.70 2.58 6.41
CA ALA A 165 -2.71 3.66 6.30
C ALA A 165 -1.59 3.57 7.35
N ASN A 166 -1.92 3.24 8.60
CA ASN A 166 -0.96 3.21 9.71
C ASN A 166 -1.14 2.03 10.67
N GLY A 167 -2.04 1.08 10.37
CA GLY A 167 -2.31 -0.08 11.21
C GLY A 167 -3.23 0.19 12.41
N GLY A 168 -3.78 1.40 12.57
CA GLY A 168 -4.63 1.76 13.70
C GLY A 168 -5.83 2.65 13.33
N PRO A 169 -6.78 2.88 14.27
CA PRO A 169 -8.00 3.65 13.99
C PRO A 169 -7.74 5.11 13.56
N GLY A 170 -6.61 5.70 13.97
CA GLY A 170 -6.20 7.02 13.52
C GLY A 170 -5.96 7.11 12.01
N GLY A 171 -5.71 5.97 11.35
CA GLY A 171 -5.56 5.91 9.89
C GLY A 171 -6.87 6.04 9.11
N ALA A 172 -8.03 5.92 9.77
CA ALA A 172 -9.33 5.93 9.11
C ALA A 172 -9.65 7.28 8.45
N VAL A 173 -9.04 8.38 8.91
CA VAL A 173 -9.16 9.72 8.30
C VAL A 173 -8.68 9.74 6.85
N TYR A 174 -7.74 8.86 6.48
CA TYR A 174 -7.15 8.78 5.15
C TYR A 174 -7.90 7.82 4.21
N TYR A 175 -8.86 7.04 4.72
CA TYR A 175 -9.59 6.07 3.92
C TYR A 175 -10.77 6.73 3.22
N ALA A 176 -10.78 6.68 1.89
CA ALA A 176 -11.95 7.03 1.10
C ALA A 176 -12.91 5.83 1.03
N THR A 177 -14.19 6.06 1.32
CA THR A 177 -15.24 5.10 0.92
C THR A 177 -15.29 4.97 -0.61
N PRO A 178 -15.85 3.89 -1.18
CA PRO A 178 -16.00 3.75 -2.63
C PRO A 178 -16.66 4.98 -3.30
N SER A 179 -17.70 5.54 -2.68
CA SER A 179 -18.39 6.74 -3.19
C SER A 179 -17.50 7.99 -3.14
N GLN A 180 -16.74 8.20 -2.07
CA GLN A 180 -15.78 9.31 -1.99
C GLN A 180 -14.67 9.17 -3.04
N LEU A 181 -14.14 7.95 -3.20
CA LEU A 181 -13.12 7.68 -4.20
C LEU A 181 -13.65 7.86 -5.62
N ALA A 182 -14.92 7.52 -5.89
CA ALA A 182 -15.54 7.78 -7.18
C ALA A 182 -15.54 9.28 -7.53
N THR A 183 -15.84 10.15 -6.55
CA THR A 183 -15.74 11.60 -6.71
C THR A 183 -14.30 12.04 -6.99
N ILE A 184 -13.34 11.60 -6.16
CA ILE A 184 -11.92 11.96 -6.33
C ILE A 184 -11.40 11.54 -7.71
N VAL A 185 -11.69 10.31 -8.14
CA VAL A 185 -11.30 9.81 -9.47
C VAL A 185 -11.97 10.63 -10.57
N ASN A 186 -13.25 11.00 -10.42
CA ASN A 186 -13.95 11.82 -11.39
C ASN A 186 -13.31 13.20 -11.58
N ASP A 187 -12.74 13.77 -10.51
CA ASP A 187 -12.09 15.08 -10.55
C ASP A 187 -10.75 15.06 -11.31
N VAL A 188 -10.01 13.93 -11.27
CA VAL A 188 -8.67 13.83 -11.87
C VAL A 188 -8.58 13.02 -13.16
N LYS A 189 -9.58 12.17 -13.47
CA LYS A 189 -9.53 11.25 -14.63
C LYS A 189 -9.39 11.95 -16.00
N GLY A 190 -9.74 13.23 -16.08
CA GLY A 190 -9.57 14.04 -17.30
C GLY A 190 -8.14 14.54 -17.53
N ASN A 191 -7.26 14.43 -16.53
CA ASN A 191 -5.88 14.87 -16.64
C ASN A 191 -5.05 13.87 -17.49
N SER A 192 -4.23 14.37 -18.42
CA SER A 192 -3.42 13.53 -19.32
C SER A 192 -2.39 12.65 -18.61
N ASN A 193 -1.95 13.04 -17.40
CA ASN A 193 -1.05 12.25 -16.59
C ASN A 193 -1.78 11.22 -15.72
N PHE A 194 -3.12 11.22 -15.65
CA PHE A 194 -3.83 10.22 -14.85
C PHE A 194 -3.59 8.79 -15.36
N GLY A 195 -3.16 7.92 -14.45
CA GLY A 195 -2.86 6.51 -14.68
C GLY A 195 -3.85 5.55 -14.00
N GLY A 196 -4.49 5.97 -12.92
CA GLY A 196 -5.41 5.14 -12.15
C GLY A 196 -5.28 5.36 -10.65
N VAL A 197 -5.51 4.29 -9.89
CA VAL A 197 -5.45 4.26 -8.42
C VAL A 197 -4.46 3.16 -8.00
N MET A 198 -3.61 3.47 -7.01
CA MET A 198 -2.76 2.50 -6.30
C MET A 198 -3.38 2.27 -4.93
N MET A 199 -3.30 1.05 -4.40
CA MET A 199 -3.90 0.70 -3.12
C MET A 199 -2.88 0.05 -2.19
N TRP A 200 -2.77 0.60 -0.99
CA TRP A 200 -2.06 -0.04 0.13
C TRP A 200 -3.08 -0.72 1.06
N SER A 201 -3.19 -2.05 1.11
CA SER A 201 -2.55 -3.05 0.27
C SER A 201 -3.51 -4.22 -0.03
N ALA A 202 -3.07 -5.22 -0.79
CA ALA A 202 -3.91 -6.32 -1.24
C ALA A 202 -4.70 -7.02 -0.11
N GLY A 203 -4.05 -7.36 1.01
CA GLY A 203 -4.71 -8.02 2.13
C GLY A 203 -5.79 -7.16 2.80
N PHE A 204 -5.56 -5.85 2.91
CA PHE A 204 -6.57 -4.91 3.38
C PHE A 204 -7.74 -4.78 2.41
N SER A 205 -7.48 -4.75 1.10
CA SER A 205 -8.51 -4.75 0.07
C SER A 205 -9.38 -5.99 0.15
N ASP A 206 -8.77 -7.18 0.21
CA ASP A 206 -9.48 -8.46 0.22
C ASP A 206 -10.43 -8.59 1.42
N SER A 207 -10.04 -8.03 2.55
CA SER A 207 -10.85 -8.05 3.79
C SER A 207 -11.90 -6.95 3.84
N ASN A 208 -11.80 -5.91 3.00
CA ASN A 208 -12.72 -4.78 2.97
C ASN A 208 -13.78 -4.98 1.87
N VAL A 209 -14.88 -5.64 2.24
CA VAL A 209 -16.00 -5.94 1.33
C VAL A 209 -17.12 -4.91 1.49
N ASN A 210 -17.47 -4.25 0.40
CA ASN A 210 -18.53 -3.25 0.27
C ASN A 210 -19.52 -3.76 -0.77
N ASP A 211 -20.79 -3.95 -0.40
CA ASP A 211 -21.85 -4.41 -1.32
C ASP A 211 -21.49 -5.65 -2.18
N GLY A 212 -20.70 -6.57 -1.60
CA GLY A 212 -20.26 -7.81 -2.25
C GLY A 212 -19.01 -7.69 -3.12
N CYS A 213 -18.42 -6.49 -3.22
CA CYS A 213 -17.14 -6.23 -3.87
C CYS A 213 -16.05 -5.97 -2.83
N ASN A 214 -14.88 -6.59 -2.98
CA ASN A 214 -13.70 -6.15 -2.25
C ASN A 214 -13.24 -4.76 -2.74
N TYR A 215 -12.41 -4.06 -1.98
CA TYR A 215 -12.08 -2.67 -2.30
C TYR A 215 -11.39 -2.51 -3.68
N ALA A 216 -10.55 -3.46 -4.09
CA ALA A 216 -9.96 -3.46 -5.44
C ALA A 216 -11.00 -3.62 -6.56
N GLN A 217 -12.05 -4.42 -6.34
CA GLN A 217 -13.19 -4.55 -7.25
C GLN A 217 -13.99 -3.24 -7.33
N GLU A 218 -14.19 -2.57 -6.18
CA GLU A 218 -14.79 -1.23 -6.13
C GLU A 218 -14.01 -0.24 -7.00
N VAL A 219 -12.70 -0.14 -6.76
CA VAL A 219 -11.80 0.74 -7.53
C VAL A 219 -11.85 0.41 -9.03
N LYS A 220 -11.85 -0.88 -9.39
CA LYS A 220 -11.96 -1.29 -10.79
C LYS A 220 -13.29 -0.84 -11.40
N ASN A 221 -14.40 -0.99 -10.68
CA ASN A 221 -15.72 -0.57 -11.15
C ASN A 221 -15.80 0.97 -11.29
N ILE A 222 -15.22 1.71 -10.35
CA ILE A 222 -15.10 3.18 -10.41
C ILE A 222 -14.31 3.62 -11.65
N LEU A 223 -13.15 3.01 -11.90
CA LEU A 223 -12.31 3.37 -13.05
C LEU A 223 -12.98 3.08 -14.39
N VAL A 224 -13.80 2.03 -14.49
CA VAL A 224 -14.41 1.58 -15.75
C VAL A 224 -15.80 2.17 -15.97
N LYS A 225 -16.61 2.30 -14.92
CA LYS A 225 -18.03 2.72 -14.97
C LYS A 225 -18.30 4.07 -14.31
N GLY A 226 -17.31 4.65 -13.64
CA GLY A 226 -17.46 5.91 -12.92
C GLY A 226 -18.26 5.81 -11.61
N THR A 227 -18.61 4.61 -11.16
CA THR A 227 -19.47 4.38 -9.99
C THR A 227 -18.95 3.20 -9.16
N PRO A 228 -19.22 3.15 -7.84
CA PRO A 228 -19.00 1.95 -7.02
C PRO A 228 -19.78 0.74 -7.54
N CYS A 229 -19.46 -0.45 -7.05
CA CYS A 229 -20.26 -1.63 -7.30
C CYS A 229 -21.70 -1.40 -6.84
N SER A 230 -22.65 -1.81 -7.68
CA SER A 230 -24.06 -1.89 -7.28
C SER A 230 -24.32 -3.32 -6.80
N GLY A 231 -24.44 -3.51 -5.49
CA GLY A 231 -24.87 -4.77 -4.93
C GLY A 231 -26.21 -5.18 -5.56
N SER A 232 -26.24 -6.24 -6.37
CA SER A 232 -27.48 -7.00 -6.51
C SER A 232 -27.63 -7.79 -5.21
N PRO A 233 -28.82 -7.87 -4.58
CA PRO A 233 -28.98 -8.73 -3.42
C PRO A 233 -28.70 -10.16 -3.89
N ILE A 234 -27.52 -10.68 -3.52
CA ILE A 234 -27.22 -12.08 -3.70
C ILE A 234 -28.13 -12.79 -2.72
N SER A 235 -29.26 -13.31 -3.23
CA SER A 235 -30.09 -14.25 -2.49
C SER A 235 -29.23 -15.49 -2.27
N ALA A 236 -28.54 -15.53 -1.13
CA ALA A 236 -27.75 -16.66 -0.71
C ALA A 236 -28.72 -17.81 -0.40
N SER A 237 -28.98 -18.67 -1.38
CA SER A 237 -29.50 -20.01 -1.16
C SER A 237 -28.45 -20.79 -0.36
N GLN A 238 -28.54 -20.75 0.97
CA GLN A 238 -27.78 -21.64 1.84
C GLN A 238 -28.28 -23.08 1.62
N SER A 239 -27.51 -23.87 0.89
CA SER A 239 -27.61 -25.33 0.97
C SER A 239 -26.92 -25.76 2.26
N ALA A 240 -27.72 -26.16 3.26
CA ALA A 240 -27.22 -26.69 4.52
C ALA A 240 -26.54 -28.05 4.30
N THR A 241 -25.26 -28.14 4.66
CA THR A 241 -24.53 -29.41 4.75
C THR A 241 -24.73 -30.01 6.16
N PRO A 242 -24.94 -31.34 6.33
CA PRO A 242 -25.21 -31.92 7.65
C PRO A 242 -23.96 -31.94 8.53
N PRO A 243 -24.09 -31.87 9.87
CA PRO A 243 -22.95 -31.90 10.77
C PRO A 243 -22.34 -33.32 10.84
N ALA A 244 -21.04 -33.43 10.59
CA ALA A 244 -20.29 -34.66 10.82
C ALA A 244 -20.04 -34.86 12.32
N THR A 245 -20.40 -36.03 12.81
CA THR A 245 -20.12 -36.49 14.18
C THR A 245 -18.67 -36.96 14.25
N VAL A 246 -17.85 -36.38 15.13
CA VAL A 246 -16.50 -36.89 15.41
C VAL A 246 -16.30 -37.04 16.91
N THR A 247 -16.17 -38.30 17.31
CA THR A 247 -15.86 -38.80 18.65
C THR A 247 -14.53 -38.26 19.18
N SER A 248 -14.52 -37.80 20.43
CA SER A 248 -13.33 -37.36 21.16
C SER A 248 -12.45 -38.54 21.57
N SER A 249 -11.16 -38.44 21.30
CA SER A 249 -10.12 -39.16 22.04
C SER A 249 -8.97 -38.21 22.32
N ALA A 250 -8.73 -37.92 23.61
CA ALA A 250 -7.51 -37.29 24.12
C ALA A 250 -6.33 -38.29 23.97
N PRO A 251 -5.06 -37.86 23.82
CA PRO A 251 -4.32 -37.28 24.95
C PRO A 251 -3.23 -36.24 24.58
N GLY A 252 -2.64 -35.62 25.61
CA GLY A 252 -1.28 -35.06 25.53
C GLY A 252 -1.13 -33.62 26.03
N THR A 253 -1.15 -33.46 27.35
CA THR A 253 -0.74 -32.24 28.06
C THR A 253 0.73 -31.88 27.77
N SER A 254 0.98 -30.65 27.33
CA SER A 254 2.24 -29.94 27.58
C SER A 254 1.91 -28.50 27.94
N ALA A 255 2.31 -28.12 29.14
CA ALA A 255 2.07 -26.81 29.73
C ALA A 255 3.02 -25.75 29.17
N THR A 256 2.49 -24.55 28.96
CA THR A 256 3.25 -23.31 28.78
C THR A 256 2.57 -22.18 29.58
N PRO A 257 3.34 -21.19 30.08
CA PRO A 257 3.07 -20.44 31.31
C PRO A 257 2.05 -19.31 31.14
N PRO A 258 1.50 -18.74 32.24
CA PRO A 258 0.53 -17.66 32.15
C PRO A 258 1.24 -16.31 31.91
N PRO A 259 0.67 -15.39 31.11
CA PRO A 259 0.97 -13.98 31.26
C PRO A 259 -0.06 -13.34 32.20
N SER A 260 0.46 -12.89 33.33
CA SER A 260 -0.09 -11.82 34.14
C SER A 260 -0.26 -10.52 33.33
N GLY A 261 -1.37 -9.80 33.54
CA GLY A 261 -1.46 -8.39 33.13
C GLY A 261 -2.89 -7.92 32.93
N GLY A 262 -3.59 -7.62 34.03
CA GLY A 262 -4.91 -7.01 33.99
C GLY A 262 -4.87 -5.63 33.34
N GLY A 263 -5.61 -5.46 32.26
CA GLY A 263 -5.99 -4.18 31.71
C GLY A 263 -7.41 -4.33 31.18
N SER A 264 -8.31 -3.46 31.58
CA SER A 264 -9.62 -3.39 30.93
C SER A 264 -9.47 -2.73 29.57
N VAL A 265 -10.10 -3.30 28.56
CA VAL A 265 -10.04 -2.84 27.17
C VAL A 265 -10.91 -1.59 27.02
N PRO A 266 -10.38 -0.46 26.54
CA PRO A 266 -11.18 0.76 26.33
C PRO A 266 -12.25 0.52 25.26
N GLN A 267 -13.22 1.43 25.18
CA GLN A 267 -14.20 1.40 24.08
C GLN A 267 -13.45 1.26 22.74
N TRP A 268 -13.93 0.33 21.92
CA TRP A 268 -13.45 -0.05 20.59
C TRP A 268 -12.12 -0.80 20.54
N GLY A 269 -11.50 -1.11 21.69
CA GLY A 269 -10.34 -2.00 21.74
C GLY A 269 -10.72 -3.46 21.50
N GLN A 270 -9.79 -4.26 20.98
CA GLN A 270 -10.00 -5.69 20.78
C GLN A 270 -10.14 -6.38 22.14
N CYS A 271 -11.19 -7.19 22.28
CA CYS A 271 -11.51 -7.95 23.48
C CYS A 271 -11.74 -9.44 23.18
N GLY A 272 -11.56 -9.86 21.93
CA GLY A 272 -11.71 -11.24 21.50
C GLY A 272 -11.43 -11.45 20.01
N GLY A 273 -11.63 -12.68 19.55
CA GLY A 273 -11.33 -13.15 18.20
C GLY A 273 -10.39 -14.35 18.21
N ASN A 274 -10.50 -15.23 17.22
CA ASN A 274 -9.61 -16.39 17.08
C ASN A 274 -8.13 -15.95 17.06
N GLY A 275 -7.33 -16.55 17.94
CA GLY A 275 -5.90 -16.25 18.09
C GLY A 275 -5.58 -15.04 18.99
N TYR A 276 -6.58 -14.32 19.51
CA TYR A 276 -6.36 -13.21 20.42
C TYR A 276 -5.97 -13.69 21.83
N THR A 277 -4.83 -13.21 22.33
CA THR A 277 -4.30 -13.55 23.67
C THR A 277 -4.26 -12.36 24.62
N GLY A 278 -4.86 -11.22 24.24
CA GLY A 278 -4.90 -10.00 25.04
C GLY A 278 -6.08 -9.95 26.03
N PRO A 279 -6.28 -8.82 26.72
CA PRO A 279 -7.35 -8.68 27.70
C PRO A 279 -8.74 -8.75 27.05
N THR A 280 -9.69 -9.44 27.68
CA THR A 280 -11.03 -9.69 27.13
C THR A 280 -12.14 -8.89 27.80
N GLN A 281 -11.83 -8.16 28.88
CA GLN A 281 -12.80 -7.43 29.66
C GLN A 281 -12.81 -5.95 29.29
N CYS A 282 -13.95 -5.44 28.83
CA CYS A 282 -14.11 -4.03 28.49
C CYS A 282 -14.22 -3.13 29.74
N ILE A 283 -13.77 -1.88 29.61
CA ILE A 283 -14.05 -0.81 30.58
C ILE A 283 -15.57 -0.58 30.61
N ALA A 284 -16.17 -0.51 31.79
CA ALA A 284 -17.59 -0.17 31.92
C ALA A 284 -17.87 1.22 31.31
N PRO A 285 -18.95 1.41 30.53
CA PRO A 285 -20.13 0.55 30.40
C PRO A 285 -20.09 -0.46 29.24
N PHE A 286 -18.95 -0.62 28.56
CA PHE A 286 -18.86 -1.30 27.27
C PHE A 286 -18.85 -2.82 27.42
N LYS A 287 -19.27 -3.52 26.35
CA LYS A 287 -19.31 -4.98 26.26
C LYS A 287 -18.49 -5.46 25.09
N CYS A 288 -17.89 -6.63 25.23
CA CYS A 288 -17.16 -7.25 24.14
C CYS A 288 -18.15 -7.79 23.09
N VAL A 289 -18.24 -7.14 21.94
CA VAL A 289 -19.11 -7.50 20.82
C VAL A 289 -18.27 -8.16 19.73
N ALA A 290 -18.65 -9.37 19.33
CA ALA A 290 -18.01 -10.06 18.22
C ALA A 290 -18.45 -9.43 16.89
N THR A 291 -17.49 -8.97 16.09
CA THR A 291 -17.75 -8.45 14.74
C THR A 291 -17.39 -9.46 13.66
N SER A 292 -16.46 -10.40 13.96
CA SER A 292 -16.13 -11.54 13.11
C SER A 292 -15.60 -12.70 13.94
N GLU A 293 -15.36 -13.85 13.30
CA GLU A 293 -14.68 -14.99 13.91
C GLU A 293 -13.29 -14.63 14.48
N TRP A 294 -12.61 -13.66 13.87
CA TRP A 294 -11.25 -13.26 14.20
C TRP A 294 -11.17 -11.98 15.04
N TRP A 295 -12.32 -11.35 15.33
CA TRP A 295 -12.35 -10.05 15.99
C TRP A 295 -13.61 -9.81 16.83
N SER A 296 -13.38 -9.42 18.08
CA SER A 296 -14.39 -8.82 18.96
C SER A 296 -13.84 -7.51 19.53
N GLN A 297 -14.67 -6.49 19.69
CA GLN A 297 -14.28 -5.20 20.24
C GLN A 297 -15.26 -4.69 21.31
N CYS A 298 -14.81 -3.77 22.16
CA CYS A 298 -15.64 -3.19 23.21
C CYS A 298 -16.61 -2.13 22.67
N GLU A 299 -17.92 -2.31 22.83
CA GLU A 299 -18.95 -1.35 22.38
C GLU A 299 -19.91 -0.93 23.49
#